data_AF-A0A5N6MGM9-F1
#
_entry.id   AF-A0A5N6MGM9-F1
#
_cell.length_a   1.000
_cell.length_b   1.000
_cell.length_c   1.000
_cell.angle_alpha   90.00
_cell.angle_beta   90.00
_cell.angle_gamma   90.00
#
_symmetry.space_group_name_H-M   'P 1'
#
loop_
_entity.id
_entity.type
_entity.pdbx_description
1 polymer ?
#
loop_
_entity_poly.entity_id
_entity_poly.type
_entity_poly.pdbx_seq_one_letter_code
_entity_poly.pdbx_strand_id
1 'polypeptide(L)'
;MDWIWNVLWPVLGVLAGFAAGWGTKRSLNRREESRALNELITYLHQKRTLAPIDPQPSAAGPMEARHRSAVLDLRENLMETLARLTPGSSATAVLMRMSAAGNRYLRDAAEDPERYQFALMELRQNLDEDLRILTDGRRDVRYLSPGEAPERRPGGRGRTPPSSSGGTTRPKRTPGVRQ
;
A
#
# COMPACT_ATOMS: atom_id res chain seq x y z
N MET A 1 -24.46 -5.10 60.05
CA MET A 1 -23.81 -4.14 59.13
C MET A 1 -23.78 -4.70 57.69
N ASP A 2 -24.67 -5.64 57.39
CA ASP A 2 -24.53 -6.58 56.26
C ASP A 2 -25.23 -6.09 54.99
N TRP A 3 -26.13 -5.12 55.14
CA TRP A 3 -26.85 -4.50 54.04
C TRP A 3 -25.93 -3.67 53.12
N ILE A 4 -24.87 -3.06 53.67
CA ILE A 4 -23.88 -2.31 52.89
C ILE A 4 -23.12 -3.26 51.96
N TRP A 5 -22.74 -4.45 52.43
CA TRP A 5 -22.05 -5.46 51.61
C TRP A 5 -22.95 -6.06 50.52
N ASN A 6 -24.24 -6.24 50.80
CA ASN A 6 -25.20 -6.73 49.81
C ASN A 6 -25.51 -5.71 48.71
N VAL A 7 -25.37 -4.41 48.96
CA VAL A 7 -25.54 -3.36 47.95
C VAL A 7 -24.23 -3.07 47.20
N LEU A 8 -23.08 -3.17 47.89
CA LEU A 8 -21.79 -2.82 47.28
C LEU A 8 -21.38 -3.80 46.18
N TRP A 9 -21.58 -5.11 46.38
CA TRP A 9 -21.20 -6.14 45.41
C TRP A 9 -21.86 -6.02 44.03
N PRO A 10 -23.19 -5.88 43.91
CA PRO A 10 -23.84 -5.72 42.61
C PRO A 10 -23.43 -4.40 41.92
N VAL A 11 -23.24 -3.31 42.66
CA VAL A 11 -22.76 -2.03 42.10
C VAL A 11 -21.33 -2.15 41.54
N LEU A 12 -20.43 -2.83 42.26
CA LEU A 12 -19.09 -3.16 41.78
C LEU A 12 -19.11 -4.04 40.52
N GLY A 13 -20.01 -5.03 40.48
CA GLY A 13 -20.19 -5.90 39.31
C GLY A 13 -20.63 -5.12 38.06
N VAL A 14 -21.57 -4.19 38.21
CA VAL A 14 -22.05 -3.34 37.10
C VAL A 14 -20.95 -2.39 36.62
N LEU A 15 -20.21 -1.76 37.53
CA LEU A 15 -19.08 -0.88 37.19
C LEU A 15 -17.94 -1.63 36.49
N ALA A 16 -17.60 -2.83 36.98
CA ALA A 16 -16.61 -3.69 36.35
C ALA A 16 -17.05 -4.13 34.95
N GLY A 17 -18.32 -4.48 34.75
CA GLY A 17 -18.90 -4.81 33.45
C GLY A 17 -18.86 -3.63 32.45
N PHE A 18 -19.19 -2.42 32.91
CA PHE A 18 -19.10 -1.20 32.09
C PHE A 18 -17.65 -0.87 31.70
N ALA A 19 -16.71 -0.95 32.64
CA ALA A 19 -15.30 -0.71 32.37
C ALA A 19 -14.71 -1.75 31.39
N ALA A 20 -15.05 -3.03 31.57
CA ALA A 20 -14.64 -4.10 30.67
C ALA A 20 -15.22 -3.92 29.25
N GLY A 21 -16.50 -3.54 29.14
CA GLY A 21 -17.15 -3.23 27.87
C GLY A 21 -16.51 -2.04 27.15
N TRP A 22 -16.16 -0.98 27.88
CA TRP A 22 -15.49 0.21 27.34
C TRP A 22 -14.07 -0.11 26.84
N GLY A 23 -13.29 -0.86 27.64
CA GLY A 23 -11.95 -1.30 27.26
C GLY A 23 -11.96 -2.18 26.00
N THR A 24 -12.92 -3.09 25.91
CA THR A 24 -13.08 -3.98 24.75
C THR A 24 -13.42 -3.19 23.49
N LYS A 25 -14.39 -2.26 23.54
CA LYS A 25 -14.73 -1.40 22.40
C LYS A 25 -13.55 -0.56 21.94
N ARG A 26 -12.80 0.04 22.88
CA ARG A 26 -11.62 0.84 22.57
C ARG A 26 -10.51 -0.01 21.90
N SER A 27 -10.35 -1.25 22.33
CA SER A 27 -9.38 -2.19 21.75
C SER A 27 -9.76 -2.61 20.32
N LEU A 28 -11.04 -2.96 20.10
CA LEU A 28 -11.56 -3.32 18.77
C LEU A 28 -11.39 -2.16 17.78
N ASN A 29 -11.82 -0.96 18.18
CA ASN A 29 -11.66 0.25 17.37
C ASN A 29 -10.19 0.52 16.99
N ARG A 30 -9.25 0.31 17.92
CA ARG A 30 -7.81 0.46 17.62
C ARG A 30 -7.32 -0.57 16.60
N ARG A 31 -7.82 -1.81 16.68
CA ARG A 31 -7.44 -2.87 15.73
C ARG A 31 -7.98 -2.59 14.32
N GLU A 32 -9.23 -2.15 14.24
CA GLU A 32 -9.85 -1.75 12.96
C GLU A 32 -9.11 -0.57 12.34
N GLU A 33 -8.76 0.43 13.15
CA GLU A 33 -7.96 1.58 12.71
C GLU A 33 -6.59 1.16 12.20
N SER A 34 -5.83 0.39 12.99
CA SER A 34 -4.50 -0.11 12.59
C SER A 34 -4.57 -0.97 11.33
N ARG A 35 -5.66 -1.75 11.16
CA ARG A 35 -5.88 -2.53 9.95
C ARG A 35 -6.10 -1.65 8.72
N ALA A 36 -6.96 -0.64 8.82
CA ALA A 36 -7.22 0.29 7.72
C ALA A 36 -5.93 1.05 7.33
N LEU A 37 -5.14 1.48 8.31
CA LEU A 37 -3.85 2.14 8.05
C LEU A 37 -2.84 1.18 7.41
N ASN A 38 -2.74 -0.07 7.88
CA ASN A 38 -1.84 -1.05 7.27
C ASN A 38 -2.27 -1.41 5.83
N GLU A 39 -3.56 -1.49 5.55
CA GLU A 39 -4.09 -1.69 4.18
C GLU A 39 -3.68 -0.51 3.28
N LEU A 40 -3.84 0.73 3.74
CA LEU A 40 -3.41 1.93 3.01
C LEU A 40 -1.89 1.97 2.77
N ILE A 41 -1.08 1.71 3.80
CA ILE A 41 0.38 1.71 3.69
C ILE A 41 0.85 0.62 2.71
N THR A 42 0.23 -0.56 2.79
CA THR A 42 0.52 -1.66 1.89
C THR A 42 0.14 -1.31 0.44
N TYR A 43 -1.02 -0.67 0.25
CA TYR A 43 -1.43 -0.15 -1.05
C TYR A 43 -0.42 0.85 -1.63
N LEU A 44 0.00 1.83 -0.83
CA LEU A 44 1.00 2.84 -1.19
C LEU A 44 2.37 2.21 -1.53
N HIS A 45 2.80 1.24 -0.75
CA HIS A 45 4.04 0.51 -0.97
C HIS A 45 4.02 -0.27 -2.29
N GLN A 46 2.89 -0.88 -2.64
CA GLN A 46 2.71 -1.66 -3.87
C GLN A 46 2.51 -0.79 -5.11
N LYS A 47 2.13 0.49 -4.94
CA LYS A 47 1.78 1.35 -6.07
C LYS A 47 3.03 1.89 -6.78
N ARG A 48 3.46 1.15 -7.82
CA ARG A 48 4.67 1.41 -8.63
C ARG A 48 4.74 2.82 -9.25
N THR A 49 3.62 3.47 -9.51
CA THR A 49 3.61 4.86 -10.03
C THR A 49 4.15 5.88 -9.03
N LEU A 50 4.35 5.48 -7.77
CA LEU A 50 4.98 6.28 -6.72
C LEU A 50 6.43 5.84 -6.46
N ALA A 51 7.02 5.01 -7.33
CA ALA A 51 8.43 4.63 -7.23
C ALA A 51 9.35 5.84 -7.43
N PRO A 52 10.62 5.79 -7.00
CA PRO A 52 11.58 6.85 -7.32
C PRO A 52 11.69 6.98 -8.84
N ILE A 53 11.59 8.20 -9.34
CA ILE A 53 11.78 8.53 -10.75
C ILE A 53 12.91 9.54 -10.82
N ASP A 54 13.84 9.32 -11.74
CA ASP A 54 14.80 10.35 -12.14
C ASP A 54 14.13 11.26 -13.19
N PRO A 55 14.07 12.58 -12.96
CA PRO A 55 13.39 13.49 -13.85
C PRO A 55 14.09 13.48 -15.21
N GLN A 56 13.39 13.04 -16.25
CA GLN A 56 13.87 13.10 -17.62
C GLN A 56 13.12 14.18 -18.39
N PRO A 57 13.81 14.92 -19.28
CA PRO A 57 13.15 15.80 -20.23
C PRO A 57 12.37 14.94 -21.24
N SER A 58 11.16 14.53 -20.86
CA SER A 58 10.24 13.78 -21.70
C SER A 58 9.10 14.70 -22.09
N ALA A 59 8.67 14.65 -23.35
CA ALA A 59 7.42 15.29 -23.76
C ALA A 59 6.26 14.79 -22.86
N ALA A 60 5.50 15.72 -22.29
CA ALA A 60 4.27 15.41 -21.57
C ALA A 60 3.38 14.55 -22.48
N GLY A 61 2.86 13.44 -21.96
CA GLY A 61 2.24 12.41 -22.79
C GLY A 61 1.56 11.31 -21.98
N PRO A 62 1.39 10.10 -22.53
CA PRO A 62 0.64 9.00 -21.90
C PRO A 62 1.11 8.62 -20.48
N MET A 63 2.36 8.98 -20.14
CA MET A 63 2.93 8.73 -18.83
C MET A 63 2.37 9.69 -17.76
N GLU A 64 2.18 10.98 -18.07
CA GLU A 64 1.57 11.95 -17.14
C GLU A 64 0.15 11.51 -16.77
N ALA A 65 -0.66 11.15 -17.77
CA ALA A 65 -2.03 10.68 -17.56
C ALA A 65 -2.12 9.46 -16.63
N ARG A 66 -1.15 8.52 -16.73
CA ARG A 66 -1.05 7.35 -15.83
C ARG A 66 -0.71 7.74 -14.40
N HIS A 67 0.17 8.71 -14.20
CA HIS A 67 0.51 9.21 -12.86
C HIS A 67 -0.66 10.01 -12.28
N ARG A 68 -1.33 10.82 -13.09
CA ARG A 68 -2.54 11.56 -12.70
C ARG A 68 -3.67 10.65 -12.26
N SER A 69 -3.98 9.60 -13.03
CA SER A 69 -4.98 8.61 -12.62
C SER A 69 -4.58 7.89 -11.33
N ALA A 70 -3.29 7.52 -11.21
CA ALA A 70 -2.80 6.92 -9.98
C ALA A 70 -2.91 7.82 -8.75
N VAL A 71 -2.71 9.14 -8.87
CA VAL A 71 -2.88 10.06 -7.74
C VAL A 71 -4.35 10.27 -7.40
N LEU A 72 -5.25 10.27 -8.39
CA LEU A 72 -6.69 10.29 -8.14
C LEU A 72 -7.15 9.07 -7.33
N ASP A 73 -6.74 7.87 -7.76
CA ASP A 73 -7.02 6.63 -7.03
C ASP A 73 -6.43 6.66 -5.61
N LEU A 74 -5.23 7.21 -5.44
CA LEU A 74 -4.61 7.37 -4.12
C LEU A 74 -5.50 8.23 -3.21
N ARG A 75 -5.99 9.37 -3.73
CA ARG A 75 -6.86 10.26 -2.97
C ARG A 75 -8.14 9.55 -2.53
N GLU A 76 -8.73 8.74 -3.41
CA GLU A 76 -9.92 7.96 -3.06
C GLU A 76 -9.63 6.98 -1.91
N ASN A 77 -8.53 6.24 -1.99
CA ASN A 77 -8.12 5.33 -0.90
C ASN A 77 -7.82 6.06 0.41
N LEU A 78 -7.25 7.28 0.35
CA LEU A 78 -7.04 8.12 1.54
C LEU A 78 -8.36 8.54 2.18
N MET A 79 -9.34 8.94 1.37
CA MET A 79 -10.67 9.35 1.84
C MET A 79 -11.47 8.18 2.40
N GLU A 80 -11.39 7.02 1.76
CA GLU A 80 -11.98 5.79 2.27
C GLU A 80 -11.35 5.38 3.61
N THR A 81 -10.02 5.49 3.73
CA THR A 81 -9.32 5.20 4.99
C THR A 81 -9.72 6.19 6.08
N LEU A 82 -9.83 7.49 5.75
CA LEU A 82 -10.31 8.54 6.66
C LEU A 82 -11.72 8.23 7.18
N ALA A 83 -12.64 7.78 6.32
CA ALA A 83 -14.00 7.43 6.69
C ALA A 83 -14.07 6.23 7.67
N ARG A 84 -13.03 5.38 7.68
CA ARG A 84 -12.91 4.22 8.60
C ARG A 84 -12.18 4.57 9.90
N LEU A 85 -11.62 5.77 10.05
CA LEU A 85 -10.96 6.17 11.27
C LEU A 85 -11.95 6.46 12.40
N THR A 86 -11.51 6.22 13.63
CA THR A 86 -12.30 6.61 14.80
C THR A 86 -12.29 8.12 15.04
N PRO A 87 -13.38 8.70 15.57
CA PRO A 87 -13.42 10.12 15.94
C PRO A 87 -12.27 10.49 16.89
N GLY A 88 -11.51 11.53 16.53
CA GLY A 88 -10.36 11.98 17.30
C GLY A 88 -9.07 11.18 17.08
N SER A 89 -9.02 10.28 16.08
CA SER A 89 -7.76 9.63 15.71
C SER A 89 -6.69 10.64 15.30
N SER A 90 -5.47 10.47 15.82
CA SER A 90 -4.31 11.28 15.44
C SER A 90 -3.90 11.08 13.97
N ALA A 91 -4.30 9.97 13.33
CA ALA A 91 -4.03 9.72 11.92
C ALA A 91 -4.82 10.65 10.99
N THR A 92 -5.95 11.18 11.45
CA THR A 92 -6.85 12.03 10.65
C THR A 92 -6.11 13.23 10.06
N ALA A 93 -5.33 13.95 10.88
CA ALA A 93 -4.61 15.13 10.44
C ALA A 93 -3.51 14.81 9.41
N VAL A 94 -2.88 13.64 9.55
CA VAL A 94 -1.84 13.17 8.62
C VAL A 94 -2.46 12.76 7.29
N LEU A 95 -3.52 11.95 7.29
CA LEU A 95 -4.21 11.54 6.05
C LEU A 95 -4.80 12.72 5.29
N MET A 96 -5.34 13.72 6.00
CA MET A 96 -5.80 14.97 5.38
C MET A 96 -4.65 15.74 4.71
N ARG A 97 -3.45 15.75 5.31
CA ARG A 97 -2.26 16.38 4.73
C ARG A 97 -1.77 15.65 3.48
N MET A 98 -1.74 14.31 3.53
CA MET A 98 -1.44 13.47 2.37
C MET A 98 -2.43 13.73 1.22
N SER A 99 -3.73 13.84 1.53
CA SER A 99 -4.73 14.19 0.51
C SER A 99 -4.53 15.60 -0.05
N ALA A 100 -4.13 16.56 0.79
CA ALA A 100 -3.84 17.91 0.34
C ALA A 100 -2.60 17.94 -0.57
N ALA A 101 -1.56 17.15 -0.28
CA ALA A 101 -0.41 16.97 -1.16
C ALA A 101 -0.81 16.36 -2.52
N GLY A 102 -1.69 15.34 -2.52
CA GLY A 102 -2.23 14.77 -3.76
C GLY A 102 -3.02 15.79 -4.58
N ASN A 103 -3.82 16.63 -3.94
CA ASN A 103 -4.54 17.72 -4.64
C ASN A 103 -3.61 18.79 -5.21
N ARG A 104 -2.51 19.13 -4.51
CA ARG A 104 -1.47 20.04 -5.02
C ARG A 104 -0.85 19.48 -6.30
N TYR A 105 -0.40 18.22 -6.26
CA TYR A 105 0.10 17.55 -7.46
C TYR A 105 -0.88 17.61 -8.64
N LEU A 106 -2.16 17.30 -8.41
CA LEU A 106 -3.16 17.31 -9.48
C LEU A 106 -3.40 18.70 -10.07
N ARG A 107 -3.23 19.75 -9.28
CA ARG A 107 -3.29 21.15 -9.73
C ARG A 107 -2.03 21.49 -10.53
N ASP A 108 -0.86 21.24 -9.95
CA ASP A 108 0.43 21.62 -10.54
C ASP A 108 0.66 20.90 -11.87
N ALA A 109 0.33 19.60 -11.94
CA ALA A 109 0.41 18.82 -13.18
C ALA A 109 -0.63 19.22 -14.24
N ALA A 110 -1.74 19.84 -13.83
CA ALA A 110 -2.72 20.38 -14.77
C ALA A 110 -2.32 21.76 -15.31
N GLU A 111 -1.62 22.56 -14.50
CA GLU A 111 -1.10 23.88 -14.88
C GLU A 111 0.17 23.78 -15.74
N ASP A 112 1.10 22.88 -15.39
CA ASP A 112 2.35 22.64 -16.13
C ASP A 112 2.58 21.13 -16.33
N PRO A 113 2.00 20.53 -17.38
CA PRO A 113 2.14 19.10 -17.66
C PRO A 113 3.57 18.67 -17.99
N GLU A 114 4.45 19.58 -18.41
CA GLU A 114 5.85 19.24 -18.73
C GLU A 114 6.68 19.04 -17.45
N ARG A 115 6.30 19.70 -16.36
CA ARG A 115 6.97 19.62 -15.05
C ARG A 115 6.32 18.64 -14.07
N TYR A 116 5.37 17.80 -14.52
CA TYR A 116 4.66 16.85 -13.66
C TYR A 116 5.60 15.94 -12.84
N GLN A 117 6.79 15.61 -13.37
CA GLN A 117 7.77 14.77 -12.69
C GLN A 117 8.32 15.42 -11.41
N PHE A 118 8.53 16.74 -11.41
CA PHE A 118 8.96 17.48 -10.22
C PHE A 118 7.86 17.49 -9.14
N ALA A 119 6.62 17.78 -9.55
CA ALA A 119 5.46 17.72 -8.65
C ALA A 119 5.27 16.30 -8.08
N LEU A 120 5.55 15.26 -8.88
CA LEU A 120 5.47 13.87 -8.44
C LEU A 120 6.57 13.52 -7.42
N MET A 121 7.79 14.02 -7.60
CA MET A 121 8.86 13.87 -6.62
C MET A 121 8.51 14.53 -5.29
N GLU A 122 7.98 15.76 -5.33
CA GLU A 122 7.54 16.47 -4.12
C GLU A 122 6.39 15.72 -3.42
N LEU A 123 5.40 15.25 -4.19
CA LEU A 123 4.32 14.42 -3.67
C LEU A 123 4.88 13.19 -2.96
N ARG A 124 5.83 12.49 -3.58
CA ARG A 124 6.42 11.28 -2.99
C ARG A 124 7.17 11.59 -1.69
N GLN A 125 7.92 12.68 -1.64
CA GLN A 125 8.63 13.10 -0.43
C GLN A 125 7.64 13.41 0.70
N ASN A 126 6.59 14.17 0.40
CA ASN A 126 5.52 14.48 1.36
C ASN A 126 4.83 13.21 1.88
N LEU A 127 4.52 12.25 0.98
CA LEU A 127 3.93 10.98 1.37
C LEU A 127 4.86 10.14 2.24
N ASP A 128 6.16 10.09 1.94
CA ASP A 128 7.14 9.34 2.74
C ASP A 128 7.27 9.92 4.15
N GLU A 129 7.35 11.25 4.27
CA GLU A 129 7.40 11.96 5.55
C GLU A 129 6.11 11.73 6.36
N ASP A 130 4.95 11.92 5.74
CA ASP A 130 3.66 11.71 6.39
C ASP A 130 3.47 10.24 6.82
N LEU A 131 3.95 9.28 6.04
CA LEU A 131 3.94 7.87 6.44
C LEU A 131 4.85 7.59 7.64
N ARG A 132 6.03 8.22 7.72
CA ARG A 132 6.89 8.12 8.89
C ARG A 132 6.18 8.67 10.13
N ILE A 133 5.58 9.86 10.02
CA ILE A 133 4.79 10.47 11.11
C ILE A 133 3.62 9.56 11.52
N LEU A 134 2.93 8.95 10.55
CA LEU A 134 1.80 8.06 10.79
C LEU A 134 2.22 6.80 11.56
N THR A 135 3.41 6.27 11.25
CA THR A 135 3.95 5.05 11.88
C THR A 135 4.68 5.33 13.20
N ASP A 136 5.13 6.57 13.41
CA ASP A 136 5.85 6.95 14.61
C ASP A 136 4.98 6.78 15.86
N GLY A 137 5.54 6.14 16.89
CA GLY A 137 4.82 5.79 18.12
C GLY A 137 3.73 4.71 17.99
N ARG A 138 3.47 4.14 16.80
CA ARG A 138 2.47 3.06 16.60
C ARG A 138 3.13 1.70 16.45
N ARG A 139 2.96 0.82 17.44
CA ARG A 139 3.52 -0.56 17.41
C ARG A 139 2.85 -1.48 16.41
N ASP A 140 1.60 -1.19 16.07
CA ASP A 140 0.76 -2.07 15.23
C ASP A 140 0.76 -1.66 13.74
N VAL A 141 1.46 -0.57 13.38
CA VAL A 141 1.49 -0.01 12.03
C VAL A 141 2.92 -0.03 11.52
N ARG A 142 3.17 -0.77 10.44
CA ARG A 142 4.53 -0.94 9.91
C ARG A 142 4.81 0.08 8.81
N TYR A 143 5.92 0.80 8.94
CA TYR A 143 6.41 1.66 7.86
C TYR A 143 6.88 0.85 6.66
N LEU A 144 6.43 1.27 5.47
CA LEU A 144 6.86 0.77 4.17
C LEU A 144 7.00 1.98 3.23
N SER A 145 8.14 2.13 2.54
CA SER A 145 8.34 3.27 1.65
C SER A 145 7.39 3.19 0.44
N PRO A 146 6.81 4.33 -0.01
CA PRO A 146 5.96 4.37 -1.19
C PRO A 146 6.68 3.87 -2.45
N GLY A 147 6.01 2.97 -3.18
CA GLY A 147 6.46 2.47 -4.48
C GLY A 147 7.72 1.59 -4.46
N GLU A 148 8.14 1.07 -3.30
CA GLU A 148 9.37 0.27 -3.16
C GLU A 148 9.17 -1.24 -3.36
N ALA A 149 7.93 -1.72 -3.52
CA ALA A 149 7.68 -3.16 -3.69
C ALA A 149 8.45 -3.73 -4.90
N PRO A 150 9.34 -4.74 -4.70
CA PRO A 150 10.08 -5.33 -5.79
C PRO A 150 9.11 -5.98 -6.78
N GLU A 151 9.42 -5.84 -8.06
CA GLU A 151 8.73 -6.53 -9.13
C GLU A 151 8.64 -8.01 -8.75
N ARG A 152 7.42 -8.55 -8.59
CA ARG A 152 7.26 -10.01 -8.63
C ARG A 152 7.83 -10.41 -9.98
N ARG A 153 9.08 -10.89 -9.99
CA ARG A 153 9.66 -11.58 -11.14
C ARG A 153 8.58 -12.57 -11.60
N PRO A 154 8.07 -12.49 -12.83
CA PRO A 154 7.25 -13.54 -13.40
C PRO A 154 8.19 -14.72 -13.67
N GLY A 155 8.59 -15.42 -12.60
CA GLY A 155 9.45 -16.59 -12.65
C GLY A 155 8.65 -17.80 -12.22
N GLY A 156 8.40 -18.73 -13.14
CA GLY A 156 7.96 -20.06 -12.75
C GLY A 156 7.15 -20.90 -13.74
N ARG A 157 7.19 -20.65 -15.05
CA ARG A 157 6.75 -21.68 -16.01
C ARG A 157 7.52 -21.67 -17.33
N GLY A 158 8.84 -21.50 -17.25
CA GLY A 158 9.74 -22.10 -18.21
C GLY A 158 9.83 -23.59 -17.92
N ARG A 159 8.84 -24.39 -18.35
CA ARG A 159 9.09 -25.81 -18.58
C ARG A 159 10.02 -25.86 -19.78
N THR A 160 11.30 -26.07 -19.51
CA THR A 160 12.25 -26.61 -20.47
C THR A 160 11.59 -27.84 -21.12
N PRO A 161 11.48 -27.92 -22.46
CA PRO A 161 11.08 -29.17 -23.08
C PRO A 161 12.12 -30.23 -22.71
N PRO A 162 11.73 -31.47 -22.34
CA PRO A 162 12.68 -32.55 -22.35
C PRO A 162 13.19 -32.69 -23.78
N SER A 163 14.44 -32.28 -23.96
CA SER A 163 15.30 -32.68 -25.07
C SER A 163 15.37 -34.21 -25.06
N SER A 164 14.47 -34.86 -25.80
CA SER A 164 14.64 -36.26 -26.19
C SER A 164 15.56 -36.28 -27.40
N SER A 165 16.86 -36.27 -27.12
CA SER A 165 17.86 -36.79 -28.03
C SER A 165 17.61 -38.29 -28.27
N GLY A 166 17.61 -38.72 -29.54
CA GLY A 166 17.91 -40.11 -29.89
C GLY A 166 16.89 -40.77 -30.80
N GLY A 167 17.19 -40.81 -32.11
CA GLY A 167 16.44 -41.65 -33.03
C GLY A 167 16.51 -41.30 -34.52
N THR A 168 17.57 -40.63 -35.00
CA THR A 168 17.78 -40.53 -36.46
C THR A 168 18.36 -41.84 -36.97
N THR A 169 17.49 -42.67 -37.52
CA THR A 169 17.84 -43.88 -38.27
C THR A 169 18.68 -43.49 -39.49
N ARG A 170 19.97 -43.81 -39.45
CA ARG A 170 20.94 -43.65 -40.54
C ARG A 170 20.63 -44.67 -41.66
N PRO A 171 20.30 -44.26 -42.89
CA PRO A 171 20.24 -45.19 -44.00
C PRO A 171 21.66 -45.59 -44.46
N LYS A 172 21.88 -46.90 -44.49
CA LYS A 172 23.07 -47.60 -44.99
C LYS A 172 23.11 -47.48 -46.52
N ARG A 173 23.90 -46.56 -47.07
CA ARG A 173 24.29 -46.57 -48.49
C ARG A 173 25.69 -47.16 -48.62
N THR A 174 25.72 -48.37 -49.16
CA THR A 174 26.88 -49.17 -49.51
C THR A 174 27.65 -48.54 -50.68
N PRO A 175 28.99 -48.61 -50.71
CA PRO A 175 29.79 -48.18 -51.85
C PRO A 175 30.11 -49.35 -52.81
N GLY A 176 30.35 -49.02 -54.08
CA GLY A 176 30.80 -49.94 -55.14
C GLY A 176 29.64 -50.43 -56.00
N VAL A 177 29.71 -50.41 -57.33
CA VAL A 177 30.78 -50.96 -58.16
C VAL A 177 30.84 -50.24 -59.52
N ARG A 178 32.07 -49.96 -59.96
CA ARG A 178 32.45 -49.64 -61.35
C ARG A 178 32.15 -50.84 -62.26
N GLN A 179 31.59 -50.58 -63.44
CA GLN A 179 32.23 -50.80 -64.75
C GLN A 179 31.40 -50.14 -65.84
#